data_AF-A0AAD4JNN2-F1
#
_entry.id   AF-A0AAD4JNN2-F1
#
_cell.length_a   1.000
_cell.length_b   1.000
_cell.length_c   1.000
_cell.angle_alpha   90.00
_cell.angle_beta   90.00
_cell.angle_gamma   90.00
#
_symmetry.space_group_name_H-M   'P 1'
#
loop_
_entity.id
_entity.type
_entity.pdbx_description
1 polymer ?
#
loop_
_entity_poly.entity_id
_entity_poly.type
_entity_poly.pdbx_seq_one_letter_code
_entity_poly.pdbx_strand_id
1 'polypeptide(L)'
;MVDDMAEKGKLKNCLMIRDDSRSMSGILMEVAVALGILLSELSEESWKGKIITFIEDPQLQIIEGEILKEKTEFVTKMDWGIFRRSLI
;
A
#
# COMPACT_ATOMS: atom_id res chain seq x y z
N MET A 1 10.88 -14.33 4.35
CA MET A 1 9.66 -14.30 3.51
C MET A 1 9.83 -13.37 2.32
N VAL A 2 9.99 -12.06 2.51
CA VAL A 2 10.17 -11.12 1.37
C VAL A 2 11.43 -11.49 0.59
N ASP A 3 12.55 -11.74 1.27
CA ASP A 3 13.79 -12.17 0.63
C ASP A 3 13.62 -13.51 -0.11
N ASP A 4 13.02 -14.52 0.54
CA ASP A 4 12.74 -15.82 -0.09
C ASP A 4 11.85 -15.71 -1.35
N MET A 5 10.92 -14.76 -1.37
CA MET A 5 10.08 -14.48 -2.55
C MET A 5 10.87 -13.73 -3.62
N ALA A 6 11.68 -12.75 -3.23
CA ALA A 6 12.56 -12.00 -4.13
C ALA A 6 13.60 -12.90 -4.82
N GLU A 7 14.10 -13.93 -4.14
CA GLU A 7 14.98 -14.96 -4.71
C GLU A 7 14.29 -15.77 -5.82
N LYS A 8 12.98 -16.02 -5.70
CA LYS A 8 12.19 -16.71 -6.73
C LYS A 8 11.85 -15.80 -7.91
N GLY A 9 11.86 -14.50 -7.68
CA GLY A 9 11.61 -13.49 -8.71
C GLY A 9 10.94 -12.25 -8.12
N LYS A 10 11.36 -11.09 -8.61
CA LYS A 10 10.77 -9.81 -8.25
C LYS A 10 9.71 -9.37 -9.25
N LEU A 11 8.84 -8.47 -8.81
CA LEU A 11 7.74 -7.95 -9.61
C LEU A 11 8.24 -6.75 -10.43
N LYS A 12 8.35 -6.94 -11.74
CA LYS A 12 8.72 -5.87 -12.67
C LYS A 12 7.47 -5.07 -13.05
N ASN A 13 7.57 -3.73 -12.97
CA ASN A 13 6.48 -2.82 -13.33
C ASN A 13 5.15 -3.10 -12.60
N CYS A 14 5.23 -3.54 -11.34
CA CYS A 14 4.06 -3.73 -10.50
C CYS A 14 3.88 -2.53 -9.57
N LEU A 15 2.64 -2.05 -9.45
CA LEU A 15 2.28 -0.98 -8.56
C LEU A 15 0.96 -1.33 -7.89
N MET A 16 0.91 -1.16 -6.57
CA MET A 16 -0.29 -1.44 -5.80
C MET A 16 -1.20 -0.21 -5.76
N ILE A 17 -2.46 -0.45 -6.11
CA ILE A 17 -3.57 0.49 -5.96
C ILE A 17 -4.59 -0.22 -5.07
N ARG A 18 -5.07 0.47 -4.03
CA ARG A 18 -5.99 -0.12 -3.06
C ARG A 18 -7.33 0.59 -3.09
N ASP A 19 -8.41 -0.18 -3.22
CA ASP A 19 -9.78 0.31 -2.98
C ASP A 19 -9.93 0.85 -1.54
N ASP A 20 -10.59 2.01 -1.39
CA ASP A 20 -10.88 2.69 -0.13
C ASP A 20 -12.37 2.61 0.24
N SER A 21 -13.15 1.81 -0.49
CA SER A 21 -14.59 1.67 -0.28
C SER A 21 -14.93 1.33 1.18
N ARG A 22 -16.12 1.74 1.66
CA ARG A 22 -16.58 1.44 3.03
C ARG A 22 -16.56 -0.06 3.39
N SER A 23 -16.58 -0.95 2.40
CA SER A 23 -16.44 -2.40 2.58
C SER A 23 -15.04 -2.82 3.02
N MET A 24 -14.01 -2.00 2.76
CA MET A 24 -12.62 -2.24 3.17
C MET A 24 -12.44 -1.89 4.65
N SER A 25 -13.09 -2.66 5.54
CA SER A 25 -13.03 -2.51 6.99
C SER A 25 -12.60 -3.81 7.67
N GLY A 26 -12.11 -3.71 8.91
CA GLY A 26 -11.63 -4.86 9.68
C GLY A 26 -10.55 -5.65 8.96
N ILE A 27 -10.73 -6.97 8.86
CA ILE A 27 -9.74 -7.90 8.27
C ILE A 27 -9.39 -7.57 6.81
N LEU A 28 -10.33 -7.04 6.02
CA LEU A 28 -10.06 -6.68 4.63
C LEU A 28 -9.06 -5.54 4.53
N MET A 29 -9.13 -4.57 5.45
CA MET A 29 -8.16 -3.48 5.55
C MET A 29 -6.78 -4.03 5.94
N GLU A 30 -6.71 -4.90 6.94
CA GLU A 30 -5.45 -5.50 7.41
C GLU A 30 -4.76 -6.30 6.30
N VAL A 31 -5.53 -7.14 5.57
CA VAL A 31 -5.02 -7.90 4.41
C VAL A 31 -4.53 -6.96 3.30
N ALA A 32 -5.28 -5.89 3.01
CA ALA A 32 -4.89 -4.93 1.99
C ALA A 32 -3.60 -4.16 2.35
N VAL A 33 -3.42 -3.79 3.62
CA VAL A 33 -2.17 -3.18 4.12
C VAL A 33 -1.01 -4.16 4.00
N ALA A 34 -1.19 -5.41 4.45
CA ALA A 34 -0.16 -6.44 4.37
C ALA A 34 0.28 -6.72 2.92
N LEU A 35 -0.69 -6.82 2.00
CA LEU A 35 -0.42 -7.00 0.57
C LEU A 35 0.24 -5.76 -0.05
N GLY A 36 -0.17 -4.55 0.33
CA GLY A 36 0.44 -3.32 -0.16
C GLY A 36 1.92 -3.21 0.19
N ILE A 37 2.28 -3.56 1.43
CA ILE A 37 3.67 -3.60 1.89
C ILE A 37 4.43 -4.72 1.18
N LEU A 38 3.86 -5.92 1.07
CA LEU A 38 4.53 -7.02 0.38
C LEU A 38 4.83 -6.69 -1.08
N LEU A 39 3.85 -6.13 -1.81
CA LEU A 39 4.01 -5.75 -3.21
C LEU A 39 5.02 -4.62 -3.38
N SER A 40 5.02 -3.62 -2.50
CA SER A 40 5.95 -2.50 -2.61
C SER A 40 7.40 -2.93 -2.37
N GLU A 41 7.65 -3.90 -1.48
CA GLU A 41 8.98 -4.48 -1.24
C GLU A 41 9.46 -5.38 -2.38
N LEU A 42 8.55 -6.14 -2.98
CA LEU A 42 8.85 -7.05 -4.10
C LEU A 42 8.94 -6.33 -5.45
N SER A 43 8.43 -5.10 -5.55
CA SER A 43 8.46 -4.31 -6.78
C SER A 43 9.85 -3.75 -7.06
N GLU A 44 10.26 -3.78 -8.32
CA GLU A 44 11.56 -3.26 -8.76
C GLU A 44 11.49 -1.81 -9.28
N GLU A 45 12.67 -1.25 -9.55
CA GLU A 45 12.85 -0.01 -10.30
C GLU A 45 12.09 1.19 -9.69
N SER A 46 11.33 1.91 -10.52
CA SER A 46 10.64 3.14 -10.17
C SER A 46 9.50 2.94 -9.16
N TRP A 47 9.03 1.71 -8.91
CA TRP A 47 7.88 1.44 -8.04
C TRP A 47 8.26 0.85 -6.69
N LYS A 48 9.54 0.51 -6.48
CA LYS A 48 10.01 0.00 -5.19
C LYS A 48 9.63 0.94 -4.05
N GLY A 49 8.99 0.37 -3.03
CA GLY A 49 8.53 1.09 -1.83
C GLY A 49 7.40 2.09 -2.08
N LYS A 50 6.73 2.04 -3.23
CA LYS A 50 5.65 2.99 -3.58
C LYS A 50 4.29 2.32 -3.69
N ILE A 51 3.25 3.07 -3.32
CA ILE A 51 1.85 2.68 -3.47
C ILE A 51 1.01 3.89 -3.86
N ILE A 52 -0.10 3.69 -4.58
CA ILE A 52 -1.01 4.77 -4.96
C ILE A 52 -2.28 4.70 -4.11
N THR A 53 -2.72 5.86 -3.62
CA THR A 53 -4.01 6.01 -2.96
C THR A 53 -5.14 6.08 -3.98
N PHE A 54 -6.21 5.32 -3.78
CA PHE A 54 -7.42 5.40 -4.60
C PHE A 54 -8.37 6.43 -3.98
N ILE A 55 -8.14 7.70 -4.29
CA ILE A 55 -8.94 8.84 -3.83
C ILE A 55 -9.28 9.74 -5.03
N GLU A 56 -10.08 10.79 -4.84
CA GLU A 56 -10.46 11.74 -5.92
C GLU A 56 -9.24 12.32 -6.65
N ASP A 57 -8.16 12.60 -5.91
CA ASP A 57 -6.86 13.00 -6.44
C ASP A 57 -5.76 11.98 -6.03
N PRO A 58 -5.53 10.92 -6.83
CA PRO A 58 -4.61 9.84 -6.48
C PRO A 58 -3.20 10.34 -6.19
N GLN A 59 -2.66 9.97 -5.03
CA GLN A 59 -1.30 10.34 -4.63
C GLN A 59 -0.38 9.14 -4.69
N LEU A 60 0.80 9.31 -5.28
CA LEU A 60 1.88 8.34 -5.19
C LEU A 60 2.61 8.51 -3.86
N GLN A 61 2.40 7.57 -2.96
CA GLN A 61 2.99 7.56 -1.63
C GLN A 61 4.25 6.69 -1.61
N ILE A 62 5.29 7.17 -0.94
CA ILE A 62 6.50 6.39 -0.62
C ILE A 62 6.33 5.88 0.81
N ILE A 63 6.42 4.57 1.02
CA ILE A 63 6.28 3.97 2.34
C ILE A 63 7.52 4.29 3.17
N GLU A 64 7.31 4.91 4.32
CA GLU A 64 8.36 5.22 5.29
C GLU A 64 8.42 4.19 6.42
N GLY A 65 9.60 4.08 7.04
CA GLY A 65 9.88 3.15 8.14
C GLY A 65 10.91 2.10 7.78
N GLU A 66 11.70 1.68 8.76
CA GLU A 66 12.76 0.69 8.62
C GLU A 66 12.21 -0.72 8.89
N ILE A 67 11.40 -0.85 9.95
CA ILE A 67 10.83 -2.14 10.36
C ILE A 67 9.39 -2.30 9.89
N LEU A 68 8.94 -3.55 9.77
CA LEU A 68 7.57 -3.88 9.32
C LEU A 68 6.49 -3.13 10.11
N LYS A 69 6.69 -2.98 11.42
CA LYS A 69 5.75 -2.25 12.28
C LYS A 69 5.57 -0.79 11.85
N GLU A 70 6.67 -0.09 11.59
CA GLU A 70 6.65 1.31 11.17
C GLU A 70 5.99 1.47 9.79
N LYS A 71 6.34 0.59 8.84
CA LYS A 71 5.71 0.55 7.51
C LYS A 71 4.21 0.27 7.60
N THR A 72 3.81 -0.64 8.48
CA THR A 72 2.39 -0.97 8.73
C THR A 72 1.66 0.22 9.31
N GLU A 73 2.24 0.90 10.30
CA GLU A 73 1.67 2.11 10.88
C GLU A 73 1.55 3.24 9.85
N PHE A 74 2.57 3.45 9.02
CA PHE A 74 2.57 4.44 7.95
C PHE A 74 1.41 4.18 6.96
N VAL A 75 1.34 2.98 6.39
CA VAL A 75 0.33 2.61 5.40
C VAL A 75 -1.09 2.62 5.99
N THR A 76 -1.25 2.31 7.28
CA THR A 76 -2.55 2.35 7.96
C THR A 76 -3.02 3.78 8.22
N LYS A 77 -2.10 4.69 8.57
CA LYS A 77 -2.42 6.07 8.98
C LYS A 77 -2.43 7.08 7.85
N MET A 78 -1.90 6.74 6.67
CA MET A 78 -1.91 7.65 5.52
C MET A 78 -3.33 8.01 5.07
N ASP A 79 -3.46 9.14 4.36
CA ASP A 79 -4.76 9.63 3.91
C ASP A 79 -5.30 8.75 2.76
N TRP A 80 -6.32 7.97 3.09
CA TRP A 80 -7.04 7.12 2.15
C TRP A 80 -8.37 7.73 1.69
N GLY A 81 -8.65 9.02 1.92
CA GLY A 81 -9.83 9.70 1.37
C GLY A 81 -11.19 9.28 1.96
N ILE A 82 -11.21 8.31 2.90
CA ILE A 82 -12.40 7.71 3.53
C ILE A 82 -13.37 8.77 4.10
N PHE A 83 -12.88 9.94 4.49
CA PHE A 83 -13.67 11.04 5.09
C PHE A 83 -13.96 12.21 4.14
N ARG A 84 -13.52 12.18 2.88
CA ARG A 84 -13.65 13.31 1.94
C ARG A 84 -14.77 13.16 0.89
N ARG A 85 -15.82 12.38 1.16
CA ARG A 85 -17.09 12.62 0.44
C ARG A 85 -17.71 13.89 1.01
N SER A 86 -17.45 15.00 0.32
CA SER A 86 -18.07 16.29 0.57
C SER A 86 -19.56 16.12 0.80
N LEU A 87 -20.04 16.75 1.88
CA LEU A 87 -21.41 17.21 2.02
C LEU A 87 -21.69 18.16 0.85
N ILE A 88 -22.21 17.63 -0.25
CA ILE A 88 -22.92 18.39 -1.29
C ILE A 88 -24.18 17.61 -1.62
#